data_AF-A0A842UIH5-F1
#
_entry.id   AF-A0A842UIH5-F1
#
_cell.length_a   1.000
_cell.length_b   1.000
_cell.length_c   1.000
_cell.angle_alpha   90.00
_cell.angle_beta   90.00
_cell.angle_gamma   90.00
#
_symmetry.space_group_name_H-M   'P 1'
#
loop_
_entity.id
_entity.type
_entity.pdbx_description
1 polymer ?
#
loop_
_entity_poly.entity_id
_entity_poly.type
_entity_poly.pdbx_seq_one_letter_code
_entity_poly.pdbx_strand_id
1 'polypeptide(L)'
;FGTLPPYPGNWFFVTPGLYLTMFTFTVTFLAISLKVSQVLGKKYHALFALFGMPFAAYNLVHILSNINQPQYLFYVLLSLAAVTLVTAALARLLKLNYLKYELNYVVVLAHLFDASTTFLGVDYAGYAEKHVLPTLFIDLTGTAAVMYPLKLLVLLPALYYVDKEMPAQEDEFERRLLKLIILILGAAPGIRNLVLLVLG
;
A
#
# COMPACT_ATOMS: atom_id res chain seq x y z
N PHE A 1 9.98 -30.69 -10.97
CA PHE A 1 9.79 -29.63 -11.98
C PHE A 1 8.43 -29.82 -12.65
N GLY A 2 7.36 -29.43 -11.97
CA GLY A 2 6.01 -29.40 -12.55
C GLY A 2 5.81 -28.05 -13.24
N THR A 3 5.48 -28.08 -14.51
CA THR A 3 5.19 -26.89 -15.32
C THR A 3 3.98 -26.16 -14.73
N LEU A 4 4.24 -25.06 -14.03
CA LEU A 4 3.22 -24.08 -13.69
C LEU A 4 2.52 -23.64 -14.99
N PRO A 5 1.18 -23.53 -15.02
CA PRO A 5 0.48 -23.00 -16.18
C PRO A 5 0.99 -21.57 -16.49
N PRO A 6 1.02 -21.15 -17.76
CA PRO A 6 1.55 -19.85 -18.14
C PRO A 6 0.56 -18.78 -17.67
N TYR A 7 0.82 -18.18 -16.50
CA TYR A 7 0.01 -17.06 -16.03
C TYR A 7 0.68 -15.70 -16.32
N PRO A 8 -0.04 -14.72 -16.90
CA PRO A 8 -1.38 -14.79 -17.52
C PRO A 8 -1.37 -14.55 -19.04
N GLY A 9 -2.38 -15.10 -19.72
CA GLY A 9 -2.61 -15.00 -21.16
C GLY A 9 -3.13 -13.65 -21.69
N ASN A 10 -3.11 -12.56 -20.89
CA ASN A 10 -3.54 -11.24 -21.34
C ASN A 10 -2.63 -10.13 -20.80
N TRP A 11 -1.89 -9.49 -21.71
CA TRP A 11 -0.95 -8.38 -21.43
C TRP A 11 -1.60 -7.19 -20.70
N PHE A 12 -2.89 -6.94 -20.94
CA PHE A 12 -3.65 -5.82 -20.35
C PHE A 12 -3.83 -5.87 -18.83
N PHE A 13 -3.66 -7.05 -18.22
CA PHE A 13 -3.86 -7.25 -16.78
C PHE A 13 -2.55 -7.55 -16.02
N VAL A 14 -1.40 -7.43 -16.70
CA VAL A 14 -0.07 -7.56 -16.11
C VAL A 14 0.62 -6.21 -16.11
N THR A 15 1.43 -5.92 -15.11
CA THR A 15 2.33 -4.75 -15.15
C THR A 15 3.31 -4.86 -16.34
N PRO A 16 3.50 -3.81 -17.15
CA PRO A 16 2.98 -2.44 -16.99
C PRO A 16 1.59 -2.19 -17.60
N GLY A 17 1.05 -3.09 -18.43
CA GLY A 17 -0.23 -2.95 -19.13
C GLY A 17 -1.43 -2.62 -18.22
N LEU A 18 -1.46 -3.17 -16.99
CA LEU A 18 -2.50 -2.84 -16.00
C LEU A 18 -2.60 -1.34 -15.71
N TYR A 19 -1.46 -0.63 -15.63
CA TYR A 19 -1.45 0.81 -15.36
C TYR A 19 -2.09 1.60 -16.50
N LEU A 20 -1.80 1.23 -17.75
CA LEU A 20 -2.38 1.86 -18.94
C LEU A 20 -3.88 1.58 -19.05
N THR A 21 -4.29 0.34 -18.76
CA THR A 21 -5.70 -0.04 -18.74
C THR A 21 -6.47 0.76 -17.69
N MET A 22 -5.99 0.81 -16.45
CA MET A 22 -6.63 1.56 -15.37
C MET A 22 -6.67 3.06 -15.64
N PHE A 23 -5.58 3.62 -16.18
CA PHE A 23 -5.54 5.03 -16.56
C PHE A 23 -6.58 5.36 -17.64
N THR A 24 -6.59 4.59 -18.73
CA THR A 24 -7.52 4.78 -19.84
C THR A 24 -8.97 4.66 -19.35
N PHE A 25 -9.27 3.60 -18.59
CA PHE A 25 -10.58 3.38 -18.00
C PHE A 25 -11.03 4.57 -17.14
N THR A 26 -10.17 5.01 -16.22
CA THR A 26 -10.44 6.14 -15.32
C THR A 26 -10.70 7.44 -16.09
N VAL A 27 -9.85 7.76 -17.07
CA VAL A 27 -9.99 8.98 -17.89
C VAL A 27 -11.26 8.94 -18.73
N THR A 28 -11.59 7.79 -19.33
CA THR A 28 -12.82 7.62 -20.11
C THR A 28 -14.07 7.85 -19.25
N PHE A 29 -14.16 7.22 -18.08
CA PHE A 29 -15.31 7.40 -17.19
C PHE A 29 -15.39 8.80 -16.60
N LEU A 30 -14.25 9.45 -16.35
CA LEU A 30 -14.21 10.85 -15.94
C LEU A 30 -14.73 11.76 -17.05
N ALA A 31 -14.27 11.57 -18.30
CA ALA A 31 -14.72 12.36 -19.44
C ALA A 31 -16.22 12.17 -19.72
N ILE A 32 -16.73 10.94 -19.62
CA ILE A 32 -18.17 10.65 -19.73
C ILE A 32 -18.92 11.36 -18.61
N SER A 33 -18.45 11.24 -17.36
CA SER A 33 -19.07 11.87 -16.21
C SER A 33 -19.15 13.40 -16.36
N LEU A 34 -18.10 14.06 -16.85
CA LEU A 34 -18.09 15.50 -17.12
C LEU A 34 -19.11 15.90 -18.19
N LYS A 35 -19.17 15.17 -19.32
CA LYS A 35 -20.14 15.45 -20.39
C LYS A 35 -21.59 15.23 -19.92
N VAL A 36 -21.84 14.14 -19.20
CA VAL A 36 -23.18 13.81 -18.67
C VAL A 36 -23.59 14.80 -17.58
N SER A 37 -22.65 15.29 -16.78
CA SER A 37 -22.86 16.33 -15.77
C SER A 37 -23.35 17.64 -16.40
N GLN A 38 -22.81 18.03 -17.56
CA GLN A 38 -23.24 19.22 -18.30
C GLN A 38 -24.67 19.10 -18.83
N VAL A 39 -25.12 17.90 -19.19
CA VAL A 39 -26.49 17.66 -19.72
C VAL A 39 -27.52 17.49 -18.60
N LEU A 40 -27.17 16.78 -17.52
CA LEU A 40 -28.09 16.43 -16.44
C LEU A 40 -28.07 17.41 -15.25
N GLY A 41 -27.16 18.39 -15.23
CA GLY A 41 -26.99 19.34 -14.13
C GLY A 41 -26.55 18.70 -12.80
N LYS A 42 -26.16 17.42 -12.79
CA LYS A 42 -25.71 16.69 -11.60
C LYS A 42 -24.21 16.86 -11.38
N LYS A 43 -23.75 16.78 -10.13
CA LYS A 43 -22.32 16.85 -9.77
C LYS A 43 -21.55 15.69 -10.44
N TYR A 44 -20.50 16.00 -11.19
CA TYR A 44 -19.69 15.01 -11.90
C TYR A 44 -19.05 13.96 -10.97
N HIS A 45 -18.67 14.33 -9.74
CA HIS A 45 -18.11 13.38 -8.78
C HIS A 45 -19.07 12.23 -8.44
N ALA A 46 -20.36 12.52 -8.31
CA ALA A 46 -21.36 11.51 -7.99
C ALA A 46 -21.61 10.58 -9.19
N LEU A 47 -21.62 11.13 -10.41
CA LEU A 47 -21.73 10.34 -11.63
C LEU A 47 -20.49 9.46 -11.84
N PHE A 48 -19.30 9.99 -11.56
CA PHE A 48 -18.05 9.24 -11.67
C PHE A 48 -18.02 8.08 -10.66
N ALA A 49 -18.42 8.34 -9.41
CA ALA A 49 -18.55 7.30 -8.39
C ALA A 49 -19.59 6.23 -8.76
N LEU A 50 -20.73 6.63 -9.32
CA LEU A 50 -21.77 5.71 -9.78
C LEU A 50 -21.26 4.76 -10.86
N PHE A 51 -20.44 5.24 -11.80
CA PHE A 51 -19.85 4.38 -12.83
C PHE A 51 -18.76 3.45 -12.29
N GLY A 52 -17.96 3.91 -11.32
CA GLY A 52 -16.87 3.11 -10.75
C GLY A 52 -17.32 2.07 -9.71
N MET A 53 -18.36 2.37 -8.93
CA MET A 53 -18.84 1.51 -7.83
C MET A 53 -19.17 0.07 -8.25
N PRO A 54 -19.87 -0.20 -9.38
CA PRO A 54 -20.14 -1.57 -9.81
C PRO A 54 -18.88 -2.40 -10.02
N PHE A 55 -17.83 -1.82 -10.61
CA PHE A 55 -16.56 -2.50 -10.83
C PHE A 55 -15.81 -2.74 -9.52
N ALA A 56 -15.80 -1.75 -8.62
CA ALA A 56 -15.20 -1.89 -7.30
C ALA A 56 -15.92 -2.98 -6.48
N ALA A 57 -17.25 -2.99 -6.50
CA ALA A 57 -18.07 -4.00 -5.83
C ALA A 57 -17.84 -5.40 -6.42
N TYR A 58 -17.76 -5.53 -7.75
CA TYR A 58 -17.45 -6.79 -8.40
C TYR A 58 -16.09 -7.35 -7.96
N ASN A 59 -15.04 -6.52 -7.98
CA ASN A 59 -13.71 -6.93 -7.51
C ASN A 59 -13.72 -7.33 -6.05
N LEU A 60 -14.42 -6.57 -5.20
CA LEU A 60 -14.51 -6.87 -3.77
C LEU A 60 -15.23 -8.19 -3.53
N VAL A 61 -16.38 -8.44 -4.18
CA VAL A 61 -17.10 -9.71 -4.08
C VAL A 61 -16.22 -10.86 -4.54
N HIS A 62 -15.50 -10.69 -5.65
CA HIS A 62 -14.59 -11.72 -6.17
C HIS A 62 -13.43 -12.02 -5.21
N ILE A 63 -12.88 -11.00 -4.54
CA ILE A 63 -11.83 -11.21 -3.53
C ILE A 63 -12.42 -11.97 -2.33
N LEU A 64 -13.58 -11.53 -1.82
CA LEU A 64 -14.20 -12.14 -0.64
C LEU A 64 -14.67 -13.58 -0.89
N SER A 65 -15.12 -13.91 -2.11
CA SER A 65 -15.56 -15.26 -2.45
C SER A 65 -14.43 -16.27 -2.65
N ASN A 66 -13.19 -15.80 -2.84
CA ASN A 66 -12.03 -16.65 -3.14
C ASN A 66 -11.00 -16.66 -2.01
N ILE A 67 -11.39 -16.28 -0.79
CA ILE A 67 -10.52 -16.35 0.38
C ILE A 67 -10.24 -17.81 0.72
N ASN A 68 -8.97 -18.22 0.57
CA ASN A 68 -8.52 -19.59 0.83
C ASN A 68 -7.78 -19.70 2.18
N GLN A 69 -7.08 -18.64 2.59
CA GLN A 69 -6.22 -18.63 3.77
C GLN A 69 -6.51 -17.44 4.71
N PRO A 70 -7.71 -17.37 5.33
CA PRO A 70 -8.11 -16.24 6.19
C PRO A 70 -7.21 -16.05 7.42
N GLN A 71 -6.49 -17.08 7.87
CA GLN A 71 -5.59 -17.01 9.01
C GLN A 71 -4.47 -15.98 8.86
N TYR A 72 -4.03 -15.67 7.63
CA TYR A 72 -2.99 -14.68 7.39
C TYR A 72 -3.41 -13.27 7.77
N LEU A 73 -4.72 -12.96 7.72
CA LEU A 73 -5.21 -11.68 8.23
C LEU A 73 -4.89 -11.53 9.71
N PHE A 74 -5.13 -12.57 10.51
CA PHE A 74 -4.83 -12.58 11.93
C PHE A 74 -3.31 -12.49 12.19
N TYR A 75 -2.51 -13.25 11.45
CA TYR A 75 -1.04 -13.21 11.59
C TYR A 75 -0.46 -11.84 11.24
N VAL A 76 -0.96 -11.19 10.18
CA VAL A 76 -0.53 -9.84 9.78
C VAL A 76 -0.92 -8.81 10.85
N LEU A 77 -2.12 -8.90 11.42
CA LEU A 77 -2.52 -7.98 12.48
C LEU A 77 -1.68 -8.19 13.75
N LEU A 78 -1.37 -9.44 14.09
CA LEU A 78 -0.52 -9.78 15.23
C LEU A 78 0.92 -9.26 15.04
N SER A 79 1.52 -9.48 13.87
CA SER A 79 2.87 -8.99 13.56
C SER A 79 2.91 -7.47 13.52
N LEU A 80 1.92 -6.82 12.89
CA LEU A 80 1.79 -5.37 12.90
C LEU A 80 1.67 -4.82 14.32
N ALA A 81 0.84 -5.42 15.16
CA ALA A 81 0.69 -5.00 16.56
C ALA A 81 2.01 -5.12 17.34
N ALA A 82 2.70 -6.27 17.22
CA ALA A 82 3.98 -6.50 17.87
C ALA A 82 5.04 -5.47 17.44
N VAL A 83 5.19 -5.25 16.14
CA VAL A 83 6.19 -4.31 15.60
C VAL A 83 5.80 -2.86 15.90
N THR A 84 4.52 -2.52 15.94
CA THR A 84 4.05 -1.20 16.37
C THR A 84 4.44 -0.92 17.82
N LEU A 85 4.31 -1.90 18.72
CA LEU A 85 4.73 -1.74 20.12
C LEU A 85 6.23 -1.52 20.24
N VAL A 86 7.03 -2.31 19.51
CA VAL A 86 8.50 -2.18 19.47
C VAL A 86 8.91 -0.80 18.95
N THR A 87 8.34 -0.37 17.82
CA THR A 87 8.64 0.94 17.22
C THR A 87 8.17 2.10 18.09
N ALA A 88 7.02 1.99 18.76
CA ALA A 88 6.55 2.98 19.72
C ALA A 88 7.47 3.07 20.96
N ALA A 89 7.96 1.93 21.46
CA ALA A 89 8.94 1.91 22.55
C ALA A 89 10.27 2.57 22.12
N LEU A 90 10.78 2.22 20.94
CA LEU A 90 11.99 2.81 20.38
C LEU A 90 11.84 4.32 20.15
N ALA A 91 10.70 4.76 19.63
CA ALA A 91 10.41 6.19 19.44
C ALA A 91 10.40 6.97 20.75
N ARG A 92 9.91 6.37 21.85
CA ARG A 92 9.97 6.97 23.19
C ARG A 92 11.40 7.06 23.71
N LEU A 93 12.20 6.00 23.54
CA LEU A 93 13.61 5.98 23.95
C LEU A 93 14.44 7.02 23.20
N LEU A 94 14.22 7.15 21.89
CA LEU A 94 14.91 8.10 21.02
C LEU A 94 14.29 9.51 21.02
N LYS A 95 13.23 9.74 21.83
CA LYS A 95 12.51 11.03 21.93
C LYS A 95 12.07 11.61 20.58
N LEU A 96 11.57 10.75 19.67
CA LEU A 96 11.13 11.15 18.32
C LEU A 96 9.76 11.85 18.36
N ASN A 97 9.73 13.06 18.92
CA ASN A 97 8.49 13.82 19.15
C ASN A 97 7.74 14.17 17.86
N TYR A 98 8.44 14.28 16.72
CA TYR A 98 7.84 14.58 15.41
C TYR A 98 6.92 13.48 14.89
N LEU A 99 6.97 12.25 15.41
CA LEU A 99 6.05 11.18 14.99
C LEU A 99 4.59 11.44 15.36
N LYS A 100 4.34 12.26 16.39
CA LYS A 100 2.98 12.67 16.77
C LYS A 100 2.45 13.82 15.91
N TYR A 101 3.33 14.51 15.20
CA TYR A 101 2.98 15.66 14.38
C TYR A 101 2.24 15.19 13.12
N GLU A 102 1.08 15.80 12.86
CA GLU A 102 0.25 15.58 11.65
C GLU A 102 0.14 14.12 11.18
N LEU A 103 -0.12 13.20 12.12
CA LEU A 103 -0.33 11.78 11.80
C LEU A 103 0.87 11.07 11.16
N ASN A 104 2.11 11.54 11.37
CA ASN A 104 3.32 10.83 10.93
C ASN A 104 3.38 9.37 11.39
N TYR A 105 2.86 9.07 12.59
CA TYR A 105 2.72 7.70 13.07
C TYR A 105 1.86 6.81 12.16
N VAL A 106 0.83 7.37 11.49
CA VAL A 106 -0.01 6.63 10.54
C VAL A 106 0.79 6.26 9.30
N VAL A 107 1.66 7.18 8.83
CA VAL A 107 2.58 6.89 7.72
C VAL A 107 3.53 5.76 8.10
N VAL A 108 4.09 5.79 9.31
CA VAL A 108 4.93 4.70 9.83
C VAL A 108 4.15 3.39 9.89
N LEU A 109 2.93 3.40 10.43
CA LEU A 109 2.07 2.21 10.50
C LEU A 109 1.80 1.60 9.13
N ALA A 110 1.55 2.40 8.09
CA ALA A 110 1.32 1.89 6.74
C ALA A 110 2.55 1.16 6.17
N HIS A 111 3.75 1.67 6.45
CA HIS A 111 5.00 1.02 6.02
C HIS A 111 5.33 -0.22 6.85
N LEU A 112 5.02 -0.21 8.15
CA LEU A 112 5.14 -1.40 8.99
C LEU A 112 4.14 -2.49 8.59
N PHE A 113 2.93 -2.10 8.18
CA PHE A 113 1.93 -3.02 7.64
C PHE A 113 2.42 -3.69 6.36
N ASP A 114 3.04 -2.94 5.44
CA ASP A 114 3.65 -3.51 4.24
C ASP A 114 4.83 -4.45 4.54
N ALA A 115 5.70 -4.10 5.49
CA ALA A 115 6.74 -5.03 5.94
C ALA A 115 6.14 -6.28 6.61
N SER A 116 5.02 -6.14 7.31
CA SER A 116 4.35 -7.26 8.00
C SER A 116 3.78 -8.27 7.03
N THR A 117 3.10 -7.78 5.98
CA THR A 117 2.57 -8.65 4.92
C THR A 117 3.70 -9.26 4.08
N THR A 118 4.79 -8.52 3.84
CA THR A 118 5.93 -9.07 3.10
C THR A 118 6.69 -10.12 3.91
N PHE A 119 6.93 -9.87 5.21
CA PHE A 119 7.56 -10.83 6.11
C PHE A 119 6.80 -12.16 6.13
N LEU A 120 5.48 -12.10 6.34
CA LEU A 120 4.65 -13.30 6.36
C LEU A 120 4.55 -13.96 4.98
N GLY A 121 4.55 -13.17 3.91
CA GLY A 121 4.50 -13.71 2.55
C GLY A 121 5.75 -14.44 2.13
N VAL A 122 6.93 -13.89 2.41
CA VAL A 122 8.20 -14.49 2.03
C VAL A 122 8.54 -15.68 2.93
N ASP A 123 8.50 -15.48 4.25
CA ASP A 123 9.02 -16.47 5.19
C ASP A 123 8.05 -17.63 5.44
N TYR A 124 6.72 -17.40 5.31
CA TYR A 124 5.70 -18.40 5.65
C TYR A 124 4.81 -18.83 4.48
N ALA A 125 4.57 -17.97 3.49
CA ALA A 125 3.74 -18.31 2.33
C ALA A 125 4.56 -18.68 1.06
N GLY A 126 5.89 -18.60 1.12
CA GLY A 126 6.78 -18.98 0.01
C GLY A 126 6.73 -18.01 -1.19
N TYR A 127 6.25 -16.78 -0.99
CA TYR A 127 6.30 -15.75 -2.03
C TYR A 127 7.71 -15.20 -2.20
N ALA A 128 8.04 -14.79 -3.43
CA ALA A 128 9.30 -14.13 -3.73
C ALA A 128 9.12 -12.60 -3.75
N GLU A 129 10.00 -11.91 -3.04
CA GLU A 129 10.09 -10.46 -3.10
C GLU A 129 10.59 -10.03 -4.49
N LYS A 130 9.94 -9.02 -5.09
CA LYS A 130 10.24 -8.59 -6.46
C LYS A 130 11.22 -7.43 -6.52
N HIS A 131 11.45 -6.74 -5.40
CA HIS A 131 12.33 -5.59 -5.33
C HIS A 131 13.79 -5.99 -5.07
N VAL A 132 14.70 -5.60 -5.98
CA VAL A 132 16.13 -5.98 -5.96
C VAL A 132 16.82 -5.69 -4.62
N LEU A 133 16.57 -4.50 -4.04
CA LEU A 133 17.24 -4.09 -2.80
C LEU A 133 16.76 -4.89 -1.58
N PRO A 134 15.44 -5.02 -1.31
CA PRO A 134 14.93 -5.98 -0.32
C PRO A 134 15.41 -7.41 -0.55
N THR A 135 15.36 -7.94 -1.78
CA THR A 135 15.81 -9.30 -2.09
C THR A 135 17.27 -9.51 -1.69
N LEU A 136 18.16 -8.57 -1.99
CA LEU A 136 19.57 -8.64 -1.57
C LEU A 136 19.73 -8.79 -0.05
N PHE A 137 19.00 -7.98 0.73
CA PHE A 137 19.09 -8.06 2.19
C PHE A 137 18.47 -9.34 2.73
N ILE A 138 17.37 -9.80 2.15
CA ILE A 138 16.72 -11.06 2.51
C ILE A 138 17.66 -12.24 2.26
N ASP A 139 18.35 -12.27 1.12
CA ASP A 139 19.31 -13.31 0.78
C ASP A 139 20.50 -13.33 1.75
N LEU A 140 20.89 -12.16 2.27
CA LEU A 140 21.96 -12.02 3.27
C LEU A 140 21.53 -12.41 4.69
N THR A 141 20.30 -12.07 5.11
CA THR A 141 19.82 -12.31 6.48
C THR A 141 19.03 -13.61 6.62
N GLY A 142 18.61 -14.22 5.52
CA GLY A 142 17.76 -15.41 5.49
C GLY A 142 16.30 -15.16 5.91
N THR A 143 15.86 -13.91 6.00
CA THR A 143 14.51 -13.54 6.45
C THR A 143 14.07 -12.18 5.93
N ALA A 144 12.78 -12.05 5.59
CA ALA A 144 12.13 -10.79 5.27
C ALA A 144 11.90 -9.85 6.47
N ALA A 145 12.23 -10.28 7.70
CA ALA A 145 12.21 -9.41 8.87
C ALA A 145 13.18 -8.20 8.74
N VAL A 146 14.20 -8.30 7.87
CA VAL A 146 15.11 -7.18 7.57
C VAL A 146 14.39 -5.97 6.93
N MET A 147 13.19 -6.17 6.38
CA MET A 147 12.42 -5.08 5.77
C MET A 147 11.91 -4.06 6.78
N TYR A 148 11.66 -4.45 8.03
CA TYR A 148 11.23 -3.51 9.07
C TYR A 148 12.29 -2.44 9.36
N PRO A 149 13.55 -2.77 9.73
CA PRO A 149 14.56 -1.76 9.96
C PRO A 149 14.90 -0.99 8.68
N LEU A 150 14.91 -1.65 7.51
CA LEU A 150 15.20 -0.98 6.24
C LEU A 150 14.17 0.13 5.93
N LYS A 151 12.87 -0.17 6.07
CA LYS A 151 11.81 0.83 5.87
C LYS A 151 11.91 1.97 6.87
N LEU A 152 12.11 1.67 8.16
CA LEU A 152 12.23 2.71 9.19
C LEU A 152 13.45 3.61 8.98
N LEU A 153 14.57 3.04 8.55
CA LEU A 153 15.81 3.79 8.29
C LEU A 153 15.64 4.82 7.17
N VAL A 154 14.84 4.52 6.15
CA VAL A 154 14.54 5.47 5.07
C VAL A 154 13.38 6.41 5.44
N LEU A 155 12.34 5.87 6.07
CA LEU A 155 11.10 6.59 6.35
C LEU A 155 11.26 7.65 7.44
N LEU A 156 11.96 7.34 8.53
CA LEU A 156 12.10 8.26 9.66
C LEU A 156 12.84 9.55 9.28
N PRO A 157 13.97 9.50 8.55
CA PRO A 157 14.61 10.70 8.02
C PRO A 157 13.74 11.42 6.99
N ALA A 158 13.07 10.70 6.08
CA ALA A 158 12.21 11.32 5.08
C ALA A 158 11.10 12.17 5.73
N LEU A 159 10.42 11.63 6.75
CA LEU A 159 9.40 12.37 7.51
C LEU A 159 10.00 13.55 8.29
N TYR A 160 11.20 13.38 8.86
CA TYR A 160 11.89 14.46 9.56
C TYR A 160 12.22 15.63 8.61
N TYR A 161 12.74 15.36 7.42
CA TYR A 161 13.05 16.39 6.42
C TYR A 161 11.79 17.07 5.89
N VAL A 162 10.72 16.30 5.62
CA VAL A 162 9.42 16.87 5.21
C VAL A 162 8.88 17.84 6.26
N ASP A 163 8.99 17.50 7.55
CA ASP A 163 8.52 18.39 8.62
C ASP A 163 9.43 19.60 8.85
N LYS A 164 10.73 19.43 8.64
CA LYS A 164 11.72 20.47 8.88
C LYS A 164 11.74 21.52 7.77
N GLU A 165 11.71 21.09 6.51
CA GLU A 165 11.88 21.96 5.35
C GLU A 165 10.56 22.58 4.87
N MET A 166 9.41 22.03 5.30
CA MET A 166 8.08 22.57 4.95
C MET A 166 7.32 22.98 6.22
N PRO A 167 7.59 24.17 6.78
CA PRO A 167 6.95 24.63 8.00
C PRO A 167 5.44 24.90 7.83
N ALA A 168 4.69 24.81 8.93
CA ALA A 168 3.22 24.74 8.92
C ALA A 168 2.47 25.97 8.44
N GLN A 169 3.17 27.09 8.29
CA GLN A 169 2.55 28.38 8.01
C GLN A 169 2.59 28.72 6.52
N GLU A 170 3.54 28.13 5.77
CA GLU A 170 3.78 28.45 4.35
C GLU A 170 3.39 27.26 3.46
N ASP A 171 3.83 26.05 3.83
CA ASP A 171 3.75 24.87 2.94
C ASP A 171 2.83 23.76 3.49
N GLU A 172 1.78 24.12 4.24
CA GLU A 172 0.88 23.14 4.90
C GLU A 172 0.27 22.14 3.92
N PHE A 173 -0.18 22.62 2.75
CA PHE A 173 -0.78 21.77 1.72
C PHE A 173 0.24 20.80 1.12
N GLU A 174 1.41 21.30 0.73
CA GLU A 174 2.47 20.50 0.08
C GLU A 174 3.00 19.44 1.04
N ARG A 175 3.24 19.80 2.30
CA ARG A 175 3.67 18.87 3.34
C ARG A 175 2.66 17.74 3.52
N ARG A 176 1.38 18.07 3.64
CA ARG A 176 0.32 17.05 3.81
C ARG A 176 0.16 16.18 2.57
N LEU A 177 0.28 16.76 1.39
CA LEU A 177 0.26 16.02 0.13
C LEU A 177 1.44 15.04 0.06
N LEU A 178 2.66 15.46 0.42
CA LEU A 178 3.82 14.56 0.47
C LEU A 178 3.63 13.44 1.48
N LYS A 179 3.15 13.74 2.69
CA LYS A 179 2.84 12.70 3.69
C LYS A 179 1.78 11.72 3.20
N LEU A 180 0.76 12.21 2.49
CA LEU A 180 -0.26 11.36 1.86
C LEU A 180 0.36 10.47 0.78
N ILE A 181 1.26 10.98 -0.04
CA ILE A 181 1.98 10.18 -1.04
C ILE A 181 2.79 9.08 -0.35
N ILE A 182 3.57 9.42 0.69
CA ILE A 182 4.37 8.44 1.44
C ILE A 182 3.47 7.41 2.12
N LEU A 183 2.31 7.82 2.64
CA LEU A 183 1.31 6.92 3.21
C LEU A 183 0.81 5.91 2.17
N ILE A 184 0.41 6.39 0.98
CA ILE A 184 -0.09 5.56 -0.12
C ILE A 184 1.00 4.58 -0.59
N LEU A 185 2.25 5.02 -0.67
CA LEU A 185 3.39 4.18 -1.05
C LEU A 185 3.61 2.99 -0.09
N GLY A 186 3.26 3.13 1.19
CA GLY A 186 3.26 2.02 2.14
C GLY A 186 1.98 1.19 2.10
N ALA A 187 0.82 1.86 2.14
CA ALA A 187 -0.47 1.19 2.25
C ALA A 187 -0.83 0.37 1.00
N ALA A 188 -0.55 0.87 -0.20
CA ALA A 188 -0.91 0.22 -1.46
C ALA A 188 -0.25 -1.17 -1.62
N PRO A 189 1.09 -1.33 -1.52
CA PRO A 189 1.70 -2.65 -1.56
C PRO A 189 1.29 -3.52 -0.35
N GLY A 190 1.10 -2.93 0.83
CA GLY A 190 0.67 -3.68 2.02
C GLY A 190 -0.70 -4.34 1.83
N ILE A 191 -1.69 -3.59 1.32
CA ILE A 191 -3.03 -4.11 1.03
C ILE A 191 -2.96 -5.18 -0.06
N ARG A 192 -2.21 -4.93 -1.13
CA ARG A 192 -2.01 -5.91 -2.21
C ARG A 192 -1.46 -7.22 -1.65
N ASN A 193 -0.41 -7.17 -0.85
CA ASN A 193 0.25 -8.35 -0.30
C ASN A 193 -0.66 -9.09 0.67
N LEU A 194 -1.42 -8.37 1.52
CA LEU A 194 -2.45 -8.98 2.37
C LEU A 194 -3.49 -9.73 1.56
N VAL A 195 -4.02 -9.11 0.49
CA VAL A 195 -5.03 -9.76 -0.38
C VAL A 195 -4.45 -11.03 -1.01
N LEU A 196 -3.21 -10.99 -1.52
CA LEU A 196 -2.55 -12.17 -2.06
C LEU A 196 -2.43 -13.29 -1.02
N LEU A 197 -1.94 -12.97 0.18
CA LEU A 197 -1.81 -13.94 1.27
C LEU A 197 -3.13 -14.62 1.64
N VAL A 198 -4.20 -13.84 1.71
CA VAL A 198 -5.52 -14.34 2.10
C VAL A 198 -6.17 -15.16 0.98
N LEU A 199 -5.86 -14.86 -0.29
CA LEU A 199 -6.30 -15.64 -1.44
C LEU A 199 -5.52 -16.96 -1.59
N GLY A 200 -4.25 -17.01 -1.15
CA GLY A 200 -3.40 -18.20 -1.18
C GLY A 200 -2.66 -18.40 -2.50
#